data_AF-A0A951BEX0-F1
#
_entry.id   AF-A0A951BEX0-F1
#
_cell.length_a   1.000
_cell.length_b   1.000
_cell.length_c   1.000
_cell.angle_alpha   90.00
_cell.angle_beta   90.00
_cell.angle_gamma   90.00
#
_symmetry.space_group_name_H-M   'P 1'
#
loop_
_entity.id
_entity.type
_entity.pdbx_description
1 polymer ?
#
loop_
_entity_poly.entity_id
_entity_poly.type
_entity_poly.pdbx_seq_one_letter_code
_entity_poly.pdbx_strand_id
1 'polypeptide(L)' 'LAKGMPIDLHERAFTPGDAALTFFSHINVHIWQVDETPTYEIAAPRSFVGSFWHWLTEASAEFGYEVTGSNSSA' A
#
# COMPACT_ATOMS: atom_id res chain seq x y z
N LEU A 1 -0.66 1.25 -6.42
CA LEU A 1 -1.78 0.63 -5.67
C LEU A 1 -2.98 0.29 -6.56
N ALA A 2 -3.63 1.27 -7.19
CA ALA A 2 -4.79 1.06 -8.06
C ALA A 2 -4.59 0.00 -9.18
N LYS A 3 -3.33 -0.27 -9.57
CA LYS A 3 -2.96 -1.33 -10.54
C LYS A 3 -3.29 -2.76 -10.10
N GLY A 4 -3.50 -3.04 -8.82
CA GLY A 4 -3.66 -4.42 -8.34
C GLY A 4 -4.48 -4.59 -7.08
N MET A 5 -5.09 -3.51 -6.57
CA MET A 5 -5.98 -3.53 -5.42
C MET A 5 -7.34 -2.95 -5.85
N PRO A 6 -8.44 -3.70 -5.74
CA PRO A 6 -9.77 -3.25 -6.16
C PRO A 6 -10.41 -2.40 -5.05
N ILE A 7 -9.85 -1.22 -4.81
CA ILE A 7 -10.36 -0.21 -3.87
C ILE A 7 -10.26 1.17 -4.52
N ASP A 8 -11.28 2.00 -4.31
CA ASP A 8 -11.25 3.40 -4.73
C ASP A 8 -10.46 4.22 -3.71
N LEU A 9 -9.29 4.70 -4.12
CA LEU A 9 -8.40 5.56 -3.32
C LEU A 9 -8.56 7.04 -3.69
N HIS A 10 -9.60 7.42 -4.42
CA HIS A 10 -9.87 8.83 -4.69
C HIS A 10 -10.11 9.57 -3.37
N GLU A 11 -9.54 10.76 -3.23
CA GLU A 11 -9.66 11.67 -2.07
C GLU A 11 -11.11 12.02 -1.63
N ARG A 12 -12.12 11.66 -2.43
CA ARG A 12 -13.54 11.86 -2.12
C ARG A 12 -14.19 10.63 -1.50
N ALA A 13 -13.56 9.47 -1.65
CA ALA A 13 -14.07 8.17 -1.24
C ALA A 13 -13.22 7.53 -0.13
N PHE A 14 -11.92 7.86 -0.07
CA PHE A 14 -10.98 7.36 0.92
C PHE A 14 -10.15 8.54 1.45
N THR A 15 -10.21 8.76 2.76
CA THR A 15 -9.69 9.94 3.45
C THR A 15 -8.90 9.54 4.69
N PRO A 16 -8.11 10.44 5.32
CA PRO A 16 -7.33 10.10 6.49
C PRO A 16 -8.18 9.53 7.62
N GLY A 17 -7.73 8.41 8.21
CA GLY A 17 -8.49 7.66 9.21
C GLY A 17 -9.39 6.56 8.65
N ASP A 18 -9.64 6.54 7.34
CA ASP A 18 -10.31 5.42 6.69
C ASP A 18 -9.40 4.19 6.63
N ALA A 19 -10.01 3.03 6.83
CA ALA A 19 -9.36 1.73 6.74
C ALA A 19 -10.27 0.75 6.01
N ALA A 20 -9.68 -0.12 5.20
CA ALA A 20 -10.43 -1.11 4.44
C ALA A 20 -9.69 -2.45 4.32
N LEU A 21 -10.49 -3.50 4.15
CA LEU A 21 -10.02 -4.79 3.66
C LEU A 21 -10.07 -4.78 2.14
N THR A 22 -8.98 -5.16 1.51
CA THR A 22 -8.91 -5.38 0.07
C THR A 22 -7.96 -6.55 -0.20
N PHE A 23 -7.59 -6.78 -1.45
CA PHE A 23 -6.68 -7.86 -1.78
C PHE A 23 -5.76 -7.49 -2.95
N PHE A 24 -4.61 -8.16 -2.99
CA PHE A 24 -3.69 -8.17 -4.13
C PHE A 24 -3.40 -9.63 -4.48
N SER A 25 -3.47 -10.02 -5.76
CA SER A 25 -3.17 -11.39 -6.20
C SER A 25 -3.87 -12.47 -5.34
N HIS A 26 -5.14 -12.23 -4.99
CA HIS A 26 -5.96 -13.08 -4.10
C HIS A 26 -5.51 -13.17 -2.63
N ILE A 27 -4.55 -12.35 -2.21
CA ILE A 27 -4.09 -12.25 -0.82
C ILE A 27 -4.79 -11.07 -0.17
N ASN A 28 -5.52 -11.32 0.91
CA ASN A 28 -6.15 -10.27 1.70
C ASN A 28 -5.10 -9.39 2.39
N VAL A 29 -5.31 -8.08 2.32
CA VAL A 29 -4.48 -7.07 2.98
C VAL A 29 -5.36 -6.00 3.61
N HIS A 30 -4.86 -5.36 4.66
CA HIS A 30 -5.50 -4.19 5.24
C HIS A 30 -4.76 -2.95 4.75
N ILE A 31 -5.48 -1.90 4.42
CA ILE A 31 -4.92 -0.61 4.01
C ILE A 31 -5.61 0.51 4.78
N TRP A 32 -4.85 1.53 5.22
CA TRP A 32 -5.38 2.74 5.82
C TRP A 32 -4.57 3.97 5.40
N GLN A 33 -5.24 5.12 5.34
CA GLN A 33 -4.63 6.41 5.01
C GLN A 33 -4.27 7.17 6.29
N VAL A 34 -3.03 7.62 6.39
CA VAL A 34 -2.50 8.24 7.63
C VAL A 34 -2.56 9.77 7.63
N ASP A 35 -2.60 10.42 6.46
CA ASP A 35 -2.56 11.88 6.33
C ASP A 35 -3.25 12.39 5.05
N GLU A 36 -3.45 13.71 4.97
CA GLU A 36 -4.07 14.40 3.82
C GLU A 36 -3.18 14.44 2.57
N THR A 37 -1.87 14.17 2.70
CA THR A 37 -0.95 14.01 1.55
C THR A 37 -0.77 12.52 1.29
N PRO A 38 -1.72 11.88 0.60
CA PRO A 38 -2.15 10.52 0.87
C PRO A 38 -0.99 9.53 1.01
N THR A 39 -0.62 9.28 2.26
CA THR A 39 0.28 8.22 2.67
C THR A 39 -0.54 7.01 3.12
N TYR A 40 -0.16 5.82 2.67
CA TYR A 40 -0.86 4.58 2.98
C TYR A 40 0.05 3.60 3.69
N GLU A 41 -0.47 3.02 4.76
CA GLU A 41 0.13 1.85 5.40
C GLU A 41 -0.65 0.60 4.99
N ILE A 42 0.07 -0.50 4.82
CA ILE A 42 -0.48 -1.76 4.33
C ILE A 42 0.00 -2.90 5.23
N ALA A 43 -0.95 -3.60 5.86
CA ALA A 43 -0.67 -4.84 6.55
C ALA A 43 -0.95 -6.04 5.62
N ALA A 44 0.08 -6.85 5.39
CA ALA A 44 -0.01 -8.08 4.63
C ALA A 44 0.44 -9.28 5.49
N PRO A 45 -0.03 -10.50 5.19
CA PRO A 45 0.47 -11.68 5.89
C PRO A 45 1.98 -11.82 5.66
N ARG A 46 2.73 -12.05 6.75
CA ARG A 46 4.21 -12.04 6.75
C ARG A 46 4.83 -12.91 5.64
N SER A 47 4.24 -14.08 5.39
CA SER A 47 4.74 -15.03 4.37
C SER A 47 4.67 -14.49 2.94
N PHE A 48 3.85 -13.47 2.68
CA PHE A 48 3.64 -12.88 1.35
C PHE A 48 4.27 -11.51 1.18
N VAL A 49 4.94 -10.96 2.20
CA VAL A 49 5.57 -9.63 2.14
C VAL A 49 6.58 -9.53 1.00
N GLY A 50 7.36 -10.59 0.75
CA GLY A 50 8.30 -10.61 -0.38
C GLY A 50 7.62 -10.52 -1.75
N SER A 51 6.53 -11.28 -1.95
CA SER A 51 5.76 -11.23 -3.20
C SER A 51 5.04 -9.90 -3.38
N PHE A 52 4.48 -9.36 -2.30
CA PHE A 52 3.87 -8.04 -2.29
C PHE A 52 4.89 -6.96 -2.65
N TRP A 53 6.08 -6.99 -2.05
CA TRP A 53 7.16 -6.05 -2.33
C TRP A 53 7.61 -6.11 -3.79
N HIS A 54 7.85 -7.32 -4.32
CA HIS A 54 8.22 -7.51 -5.71
C HIS A 54 7.16 -6.92 -6.65
N TRP A 55 5.88 -7.21 -6.42
CA TRP A 55 4.80 -6.62 -7.22
C TRP A 55 4.77 -5.10 -7.11
N LEU A 56 4.91 -4.54 -5.90
CA LEU A 56 4.87 -3.10 -5.68
C LEU A 56 6.00 -2.39 -6.43
N THR A 57 7.20 -2.97 -6.41
CA THR A 57 8.36 -2.52 -7.21
C THR A 57 8.03 -2.50 -8.70
N GLU A 58 7.55 -3.61 -9.27
CA GLU A 58 7.22 -3.71 -10.70
C GLU A 58 6.09 -2.73 -11.08
N ALA A 59 5.05 -2.65 -10.26
CA ALA A 59 3.92 -1.76 -10.48
C ALA A 59 4.30 -0.27 -10.41
N SER A 60 5.35 0.08 -9.67
CA SER A 60 5.82 1.47 -9.49
C SER A 60 6.92 1.87 -10.48
N ALA A 61 7.55 0.90 -11.15
CA ALA A 61 8.72 1.12 -12.00
C ALA A 61 8.49 2.17 -13.11
N GLU A 62 7.31 2.20 -13.74
CA GLU A 62 7.01 3.15 -14.82
C GLU A 62 6.92 4.62 -14.36
N PHE A 63 6.71 4.86 -13.07
CA PHE A 63 6.60 6.20 -12.50
C PHE A 63 7.92 6.67 -11.87
N GLY A 64 8.90 5.77 -11.71
CA GLY A 64 10.01 5.95 -10.80
C GLY A 64 9.55 5.87 -9.34
N TYR A 65 10.35 5.24 -8.48
CA TYR A 65 10.07 5.19 -7.05
C TYR A 65 11.37 5.17 -6.24
N GLU A 66 11.28 5.63 -5.00
CA GLU A 66 12.38 5.60 -4.03
C GLU A 66 11.98 4.70 -2.86
N VAL A 67 12.96 4.02 -2.28
CA VAL A 67 12.79 3.22 -1.06
C VAL A 67 13.54 3.91 0.05
N THR A 68 12.80 4.51 0.98
CA THR A 68 13.36 5.13 2.18
C THR A 68 13.19 4.17 3.36
N GLY A 69 14.29 3.86 4.03
CA GLY A 69 14.26 3.13 5.30
C GLY A 69 14.19 4.11 6.46
N SER A 70 13.17 4.05 7.29
CA SER A 70 13.21 4.69 8.61
C SER A 70 14.06 3.82 9.52
N ASN A 71 15.35 4.11 9.61
CA ASN A 71 16.20 3.46 10.60
C ASN A 71 15.85 4.06 11.97
N SER A 72 14.87 3.47 12.66
CA SER A 72 14.53 3.85 14.03
C SER A 72 15.66 3.42 14.95
N SER A 73 16.67 4.26 15.09
CA SER A 73 17.67 4.19 16.16
C SER A 73 16.93 4.42 17.47
N ALA A 74 16.70 3.35 18.23
CA ALA A 74 16.35 3.42 19.64
C ALA A 74 17.61 3.67 20.48
#